data_AF-A0A4Q3SA29-F1
#
_entry.id   AF-A0A4Q3SA29-F1
#
_cell.length_a   1.000
_cell.length_b   1.000
_cell.length_c   1.000
_cell.angle_alpha   90.00
_cell.angle_beta   90.00
_cell.angle_gamma   90.00
#
_symmetry.space_group_name_H-M   'P 1'
#
loop_
_entity.id
_entity.type
_entity.pdbx_description
1 polymer ?
#
loop_
_entity_poly.entity_id
_entity_poly.type
_entity_poly.pdbx_seq_one_letter_code
_entity_poly.pdbx_strand_id
1 'polypeptide(L)'
;KTRSVFREVNSGGSFGSNPLMQHIGIGAAVLIKNIEITWPGSKTVQQLNDVPADQHIVVTENRNEMVTVRHNKIDFAAPNLAAIGCAPAPVHKH
;
A
#
# COMPACT_ATOMS: atom_id res chain seq x y z
N LYS A 1 -17.63 17.68 1.19
CA LYS A 1 -18.27 16.74 2.13
C LYS A 1 -17.18 15.98 2.87
N THR A 2 -17.16 16.00 4.20
CA THR A 2 -16.15 15.29 5.01
C THR A 2 -16.61 13.85 5.26
N ARG A 3 -15.69 12.89 5.17
CA ARG A 3 -15.93 11.46 5.45
C ARG A 3 -14.90 10.97 6.46
N SER A 4 -15.33 10.14 7.40
CA SER A 4 -14.46 9.45 8.36
C SER A 4 -14.50 7.94 8.09
N VAL A 5 -13.37 7.27 8.24
CA VAL A 5 -13.25 5.82 8.06
C VAL A 5 -12.50 5.25 9.25
N PHE A 6 -13.08 4.23 9.88
CA PHE A 6 -12.48 3.54 11.01
C PHE A 6 -12.20 2.07 10.64
N ARG A 7 -11.02 1.58 11.03
CA ARG A 7 -10.55 0.21 10.78
C ARG A 7 -9.73 -0.24 11.98
N GLU A 8 -10.03 -1.43 12.47
CA GLU A 8 -9.24 -2.11 13.48
C GLU A 8 -8.34 -3.14 12.78
N VAL A 9 -7.05 -3.16 13.11
CA VAL A 9 -6.05 -4.02 12.48
C VAL A 9 -5.45 -4.93 13.54
N ASN A 10 -5.63 -6.23 13.38
CA ASN A 10 -5.12 -7.25 14.28
C ASN A 10 -4.26 -8.25 13.48
N SER A 11 -3.10 -8.63 14.01
CA SER A 11 -2.14 -9.55 13.37
C SER A 11 -2.48 -11.04 13.54
N GLY A 12 -3.77 -11.39 13.72
CA GLY A 12 -4.24 -12.69 14.21
C GLY A 12 -3.56 -13.91 13.59
N GLY A 13 -3.21 -14.90 14.42
CA GLY A 13 -2.43 -16.08 14.06
C GLY A 13 -3.26 -17.33 13.75
N SER A 14 -2.84 -18.07 12.72
CA SER A 14 -2.59 -19.54 12.71
C SER A 14 -2.57 -20.08 11.27
N PHE A 15 -3.43 -19.58 10.38
CA PHE A 15 -3.43 -19.96 8.95
C PHE A 15 -3.80 -18.77 8.04
N GLY A 16 -2.89 -17.80 7.93
CA GLY A 16 -3.06 -16.60 7.11
C GLY A 16 -3.04 -15.33 7.95
N SER A 17 -1.82 -14.87 8.28
CA SER A 17 -1.58 -13.62 9.00
C SER A 17 -2.22 -12.44 8.26
N ASN A 18 -3.06 -11.65 8.94
CA ASN A 18 -3.60 -10.43 8.37
C ASN A 18 -2.46 -9.42 8.17
N PRO A 19 -2.23 -8.92 6.94
CA PRO A 19 -1.18 -7.96 6.71
C PRO A 19 -1.47 -6.67 7.48
N LEU A 20 -0.45 -6.14 8.17
CA LEU A 20 -0.51 -4.83 8.84
C LEU A 20 -0.73 -3.69 7.83
N MET A 21 -0.48 -3.94 6.55
CA MET A 21 -0.73 -2.99 5.46
C MET A 21 -2.24 -2.88 5.19
N GLN A 22 -2.76 -1.67 5.28
CA GLN A 22 -4.17 -1.37 5.00
C GLN A 22 -4.30 -0.52 3.73
N HIS A 23 -5.17 -0.97 2.83
CA HIS A 23 -5.59 -0.18 1.67
C HIS A 23 -6.90 0.53 2.00
N ILE A 24 -6.82 1.83 2.28
CA ILE A 24 -7.98 2.64 2.68
C ILE A 24 -8.43 3.52 1.51
N GLY A 25 -9.48 3.09 0.82
CA GLY A 25 -10.09 3.89 -0.25
C GLY A 25 -10.77 5.14 0.32
N ILE A 26 -10.25 6.32 -0.01
CA ILE A 26 -10.77 7.63 0.44
C ILE A 26 -11.72 8.30 -0.57
N GLY A 27 -11.94 7.69 -1.75
CA GLY A 27 -12.82 8.21 -2.80
C GLY A 27 -12.14 9.34 -3.59
N ALA A 28 -12.89 10.36 -4.00
CA ALA A 28 -12.35 11.52 -4.73
C ALA A 28 -11.61 12.56 -3.84
N ALA A 29 -11.26 12.19 -2.62
CA ALA A 29 -10.55 13.08 -1.70
C ALA A 29 -9.06 13.13 -2.07
N VAL A 30 -8.51 14.35 -2.17
CA VAL A 30 -7.08 14.58 -2.48
C VAL A 30 -6.21 14.73 -1.22
N LEU A 31 -6.84 14.87 -0.06
CA LEU A 31 -6.18 15.12 1.22
C LEU A 31 -6.92 14.42 2.36
N ILE A 32 -6.16 13.77 3.24
CA ILE A 32 -6.62 13.22 4.50
C ILE A 32 -6.28 14.23 5.59
N LYS A 33 -7.31 14.79 6.23
CA LYS A 33 -7.12 15.82 7.27
C LYS A 33 -6.40 15.29 8.51
N ASN A 34 -6.76 14.10 8.96
CA ASN A 34 -6.18 13.47 10.14
C ASN A 34 -6.23 11.94 10.00
N ILE A 35 -5.16 11.28 10.43
CA ILE A 35 -5.06 9.84 10.65
C ILE A 35 -4.74 9.64 12.13
N GLU A 36 -5.59 8.88 12.82
CA GLU A 36 -5.37 8.52 14.22
C GLU A 36 -5.06 7.03 14.32
N ILE A 37 -3.97 6.70 15.01
CA ILE A 37 -3.51 5.33 15.23
C ILE A 37 -3.37 5.11 16.72
N THR A 38 -4.19 4.22 17.26
CA THR A 38 -4.11 3.78 18.66
C THR A 38 -3.29 2.51 18.73
N TRP A 39 -2.12 2.58 19.35
CA TRP A 39 -1.21 1.45 19.45
C TRP A 39 -1.57 0.55 20.65
N PRO A 40 -1.72 -0.78 20.46
CA PRO A 40 -2.11 -1.68 21.55
C PRO A 40 -0.99 -1.91 22.58
N GLY A 41 0.28 -1.79 22.17
CA GLY A 41 1.45 -2.02 23.02
C GLY A 41 1.65 -0.90 24.05
N SER A 42 1.93 0.31 23.58
CA SER A 42 2.16 1.48 24.44
C SER A 42 0.89 2.18 24.95
N LYS A 43 -0.28 1.85 24.39
CA LYS A 43 -1.55 2.57 24.60
C LYS A 43 -1.48 4.05 24.22
N THR A 44 -0.51 4.42 23.37
CA THR A 44 -0.37 5.78 22.86
C THR A 44 -1.24 5.97 21.62
N VAL A 45 -1.63 7.23 21.40
CA VAL A 45 -2.32 7.66 20.19
C VAL A 45 -1.34 8.49 19.36
N GLN A 46 -1.12 8.08 18.12
CA GLN A 46 -0.34 8.83 17.15
C GLN A 46 -1.27 9.48 16.14
N GLN A 47 -1.12 10.79 15.95
CA GLN A 47 -1.92 11.58 15.01
C GLN A 47 -1.03 12.11 13.88
N LEU A 48 -1.54 12.03 12.65
CA LEU A 48 -0.86 12.49 11.45
C LEU A 48 -1.83 13.38 10.68
N ASN A 49 -1.45 14.63 10.47
CA ASN A 49 -2.32 15.64 9.85
C ASN A 49 -1.90 15.93 8.41
N ASP A 50 -2.86 16.39 7.60
CA ASP A 50 -2.64 16.88 6.24
C ASP A 50 -1.86 15.91 5.33
N VAL A 51 -2.26 14.64 5.36
CA VAL A 51 -1.61 13.57 4.60
C VAL A 51 -2.17 13.56 3.17
N PRO A 52 -1.34 13.73 2.13
CA PRO A 52 -1.81 13.67 0.74
C PRO A 52 -2.44 12.31 0.40
N ALA A 53 -3.44 12.33 -0.49
CA ALA A 53 -4.00 11.11 -1.06
C ALA A 53 -2.97 10.32 -1.88
N ASP A 54 -3.30 9.05 -2.17
CA ASP A 54 -2.53 8.16 -3.05
C ASP A 54 -1.07 7.92 -2.60
N GLN A 55 -0.86 7.90 -1.29
CA GLN A 55 0.45 7.60 -0.69
C GLN A 55 0.49 6.21 -0.07
N HIS A 56 1.67 5.61 -0.11
CA HIS A 56 2.00 4.47 0.72
C HIS A 56 2.89 4.95 1.86
N ILE A 57 2.38 4.82 3.08
CA ILE A 57 2.96 5.41 4.28
C ILE A 57 3.26 4.34 5.31
N VAL A 58 4.43 4.42 5.92
CA VAL A 58 4.85 3.59 7.04
C VAL A 58 4.86 4.46 8.28
N VAL A 59 4.08 4.02 9.26
CA VAL A 59 4.03 4.63 10.60
C VAL A 59 4.59 3.61 11.57
N THR A 60 5.50 4.05 12.44
CA THR A 60 6.08 3.19 13.47
C THR A 60 5.75 3.76 14.84
N GLU A 61 5.29 2.90 15.74
CA GLU A 61 5.08 3.22 17.15
C GLU A 61 6.32 3.91 17.75
N ASN A 62 6.12 4.96 18.54
CA ASN A 62 7.16 5.80 19.14
C ASN A 62 8.06 6.58 18.16
N ARG A 63 7.75 6.60 16.86
CA ARG A 63 8.38 7.54 15.91
C ARG A 63 7.36 8.59 15.51
N ASN A 64 7.69 9.86 15.75
CA ASN A 64 6.79 10.98 15.42
C ASN A 64 6.79 11.33 13.92
N GLU A 65 7.41 10.49 13.09
CA GLU A 65 7.57 10.71 11.66
C GLU A 65 6.83 9.63 10.88
N MET A 66 6.16 10.06 9.81
CA MET A 66 5.62 9.17 8.80
C MET A 66 6.64 9.05 7.67
N VAL A 67 6.98 7.83 7.29
CA VAL A 67 7.86 7.56 6.14
C VAL A 67 7.01 7.27 4.93
N THR A 68 7.10 8.10 3.88
CA THR A 68 6.48 7.78 2.59
C THR A 68 7.36 6.80 1.84
N VAL A 69 6.80 5.65 1.49
CA VAL A 69 7.49 4.60 0.74
C VAL A 69 7.05 4.68 -0.72
N ARG A 70 8.00 5.01 -1.61
CA ARG A 70 7.77 4.92 -3.07
C ARG A 70 8.11 3.51 -3.53
N HIS A 71 7.13 2.82 -4.10
CA HIS A 71 7.38 1.57 -4.80
C HIS A 71 7.88 1.86 -6.21
N ASN A 72 8.85 1.06 -6.68
CA ASN A 72 9.30 1.13 -8.06
C ASN A 72 8.15 0.69 -8.98
N LYS A 73 7.90 1.48 -10.02
CA LYS A 73 6.99 1.06 -11.09
C LYS A 73 7.68 -0.04 -11.88
N ILE A 74 6.98 -1.17 -12.02
CA ILE A 74 7.38 -2.22 -12.96
C ILE A 74 6.73 -1.85 -14.29
N ASP A 75 7.54 -1.51 -15.28
CA ASP A 75 7.06 -1.29 -16.65
C ASP A 75 6.88 -2.65 -17.33
N PHE A 76 5.66 -3.19 -17.23
CA PHE A 76 5.30 -4.46 -17.89
C PHE A 76 5.33 -4.38 -19.42
N ALA A 77 5.38 -3.16 -19.97
CA ALA A 77 5.49 -2.90 -21.41
C ALA A 77 6.95 -2.74 -21.88
N ALA A 78 7.93 -2.70 -20.97
CA ALA A 78 9.32 -2.75 -21.38
C ALA A 78 9.57 -4.11 -22.04
N PRO A 79 10.02 -4.15 -23.31
CA PRO A 79 10.38 -5.41 -23.93
C PRO A 79 11.59 -5.95 -23.17
N ASN A 80 11.34 -6.83 -22.20
CA ASN A 80 12.37 -7.68 -21.66
C ASN A 80 12.88 -8.52 -22.82
N LEU A 81 14.09 -8.22 -23.32
CA LEU A 81 14.85 -9.03 -24.27
C LEU A 81 15.11 -10.47 -23.78
N ALA A 82 14.63 -10.84 -22.58
CA ALA A 82 14.69 -12.17 -22.00
C ALA A 82 13.32 -12.85 -21.84
N ALA A 83 12.22 -12.27 -22.33
CA ALA A 83 10.98 -13.02 -22.49
C ALA A 83 11.08 -13.88 -23.75
N ILE A 84 11.69 -15.06 -23.61
CA ILE A 84 11.66 -16.11 -24.62
C ILE A 84 10.18 -16.46 -24.83
N GLY A 85 9.59 -15.88 -25.87
CA GLY A 85 8.22 -16.16 -26.26
C GLY A 85 8.09 -17.58 -26.77
N CYS A 86 7.06 -18.30 -26.28
CA CYS A 86 6.52 -19.46 -26.97
C CYS A 86 5.82 -19.00 -28.26
N ALA A 87 6.61 -18.63 -29.28
CA ALA A 87 6.12 -18.54 -30.64
C ALA A 87 6.49 -19.85 -31.35
N PRO A 88 5.52 -20.61 -31.91
CA PRO A 88 5.84 -21.75 -32.76
C PRO A 88 6.64 -21.25 -33.97
N ALA A 89 7.72 -21.97 -34.31
CA ALA A 89 8.56 -21.65 -35.45
C ALA A 89 7.71 -21.57 -36.74
N PRO A 90 7.96 -20.60 -37.64
CA PRO A 90 7.25 -20.53 -38.90
C PRO A 90 7.57 -21.78 -39.73
N VAL A 91 6.53 -22.54 -40.06
CA VAL A 91 6.62 -23.70 -40.94
C VAL A 91 6.88 -23.19 -42.37
N HIS A 92 8.07 -23.45 -42.90
CA HIS A 92 8.35 -23.26 -44.33
C HIS A 92 7.42 -24.18 -45.14
N LYS A 93 6.51 -23.59 -45.91
CA LYS A 93 5.82 -24.29 -46.99
C LYS A 93 6.74 -24.30 -48.23
N HIS A 94 7.08 -25.51 -48.70
CA HIS A 94 7.51 -25.73 -50.07
C HIS A 94 6.28 -25.86 -50.97
#